data_AF-A0A3Q2PRB0-F1
#
_entry.id   AF-A0A3Q2PRB0-F1
#
_cell.length_a   1.000
_cell.length_b   1.000
_cell.length_c   1.000
_cell.angle_alpha   90.00
_cell.angle_beta   90.00
_cell.angle_gamma   90.00
#
_symmetry.space_group_name_H-M   'P 1'
#
loop_
_entity.id
_entity.type
_entity.pdbx_description
1 polymer ?
#
loop_
_entity_poly.entity_id
_entity_poly.type
_entity_poly.pdbx_seq_one_letter_code
_entity_poly.pdbx_strand_id
1 'polypeptide(L)' 'MFTLDFLQDVGIVHADLKPENIMIVDRGQQAMRVKIIDFGLALKNPEEHTGTVLQTLWYRYVTSNSSATLDRWDQEY' A
#
# COMPACT_ATOMS: atom_id res chain seq x y z
N MET A 1 -16.25 0.41 -2.25
CA MET A 1 -14.97 -0.16 -2.67
C MET A 1 -13.92 0.89 -2.38
N PHE A 2 -13.08 0.67 -1.37
CA PHE A 2 -12.00 1.61 -1.03
C PHE A 2 -10.84 1.42 -2.02
N THR A 3 -10.04 2.46 -2.23
CA THR A 3 -8.96 2.47 -3.24
C THR A 3 -7.91 1.38 -3.00
N LEU A 4 -7.72 0.96 -1.75
CA LEU A 4 -6.79 -0.12 -1.40
C LEU A 4 -7.32 -1.50 -1.79
N ASP A 5 -8.61 -1.77 -1.54
CA ASP A 5 -9.28 -3.01 -1.95
C ASP A 5 -9.16 -3.25 -3.46
N PHE A 6 -9.26 -2.17 -4.25
CA PHE A 6 -9.08 -2.27 -5.70
C PHE A 6 -7.67 -2.69 -6.10
N LEU A 7 -6.63 -2.16 -5.45
CA LEU A 7 -5.25 -2.56 -5.72
C LEU A 7 -5.03 -4.03 -5.39
N GLN A 8 -5.65 -4.50 -4.31
CA GLN A 8 -5.64 -5.92 -3.93
C GLN A 8 -6.34 -6.80 -4.96
N ASP A 9 -7.54 -6.42 -5.41
CA ASP A 9 -8.30 -7.19 -6.41
C ASP A 9 -7.56 -7.35 -7.74
N VAL A 10 -6.68 -6.41 -8.08
CA VAL A 10 -5.83 -6.48 -9.29
C VAL A 10 -4.43 -7.05 -9.02
N GLY A 11 -4.15 -7.51 -7.80
CA GLY A 11 -2.89 -8.15 -7.41
C GLY A 11 -1.69 -7.20 -7.35
N ILE A 12 -1.93 -5.91 -7.05
CA ILE A 12 -0.90 -4.87 -6.95
C ILE A 12 -0.74 -4.43 -5.49
N VAL A 13 0.49 -4.42 -5.02
CA VAL A 13 0.87 -3.77 -3.76
C VAL A 13 1.72 -2.55 -4.08
N HIS A 14 1.32 -1.36 -3.62
CA HIS A 14 2.06 -0.13 -3.91
C HIS A 14 3.46 -0.08 -3.27
N ALA A 15 3.65 -0.79 -2.15
CA ALA A 15 4.87 -0.87 -1.35
C ALA A 15 5.46 0.46 -0.82
N ASP A 16 5.00 1.63 -1.25
CA ASP A 16 5.43 2.93 -0.70
C ASP A 16 4.25 3.86 -0.40
N LEU A 17 3.30 3.36 0.40
CA LEU A 17 2.16 4.17 0.84
C LEU A 17 2.59 5.12 1.96
N LYS A 18 2.56 6.41 1.66
CA LYS A 18 2.84 7.53 2.54
C LYS A 18 1.99 8.74 2.15
N PRO A 19 1.71 9.70 3.05
CA PRO A 19 0.86 10.85 2.73
C PRO A 19 1.31 11.62 1.49
N GLU A 20 2.61 11.68 1.23
CA GLU A 20 3.20 12.34 0.06
C GLU A 20 2.80 11.66 -1.27
N ASN A 21 2.50 10.35 -1.23
CA ASN A 21 2.07 9.55 -2.37
C ASN A 21 0.53 9.46 -2.47
N ILE A 22 -0.19 10.26 -1.70
CA ILE A 22 -1.66 10.35 -1.71
C ILE A 22 -2.06 11.77 -2.10
N MET A 23 -2.58 11.92 -3.31
CA MET A 23 -3.12 13.19 -3.79
C MET A 23 -4.61 13.29 -3.50
N ILE A 24 -5.00 14.41 -2.89
CA ILE A 24 -6.39 14.83 -2.81
C ILE A 24 -6.70 15.69 -4.03
N VAL A 25 -7.71 15.29 -4.79
CA VAL A 25 -8.22 16.04 -5.94
C VAL A 25 -9.52 16.70 -5.53
N ASP A 26 -9.45 18.00 -5.23
CA ASP A 26 -10.63 18.84 -5.06
C ASP A 26 -11.18 19.23 -6.44
N ARG A 27 -12.49 19.03 -6.64
CA ARG A 27 -13.20 19.43 -7.85
C ARG A 27 -14.41 20.32 -7.53
N GLY A 28 -14.36 21.06 -6.44
CA GLY A 28 -15.43 21.95 -6.01
C GLY A 28 -16.64 21.17 -5.50
N GLN A 29 -17.78 21.25 -6.18
CA GLN A 29 -19.06 20.68 -5.70
C GLN A 29 -19.19 19.15 -5.81
N GLN A 30 -18.12 18.44 -6.13
CA GLN A 30 -18.10 16.97 -6.21
C GLN A 30 -17.48 16.37 -4.95
N ALA A 31 -17.80 15.11 -4.67
CA ALA A 31 -17.13 14.36 -3.61
C ALA A 31 -15.60 14.40 -3.80
N MET A 32 -14.90 14.68 -2.71
CA MET A 32 -13.44 14.69 -2.65
C MET A 32 -12.90 13.34 -3.12
N ARG A 33 -12.01 13.35 -4.12
CA ARG A 33 -11.41 12.12 -4.67
C ARG A 33 -9.96 11.99 -4.24
N VAL A 34 -9.57 10.77 -3.86
CA VAL A 34 -8.20 10.43 -3.53
C VAL A 34 -7.56 9.68 -4.70
N LYS A 35 -6.31 10.01 -5.02
CA LYS A 35 -5.48 9.29 -5.98
C LYS A 35 -4.18 8.86 -5.31
N ILE A 36 -3.84 7.59 -5.45
CA ILE A 36 -2.52 7.09 -5.09
C ILE A 36 -1.59 7.40 -6.28
N ILE A 37 -0.41 7.93 -6.00
CA ILE A 37 0.60 8.32 -6.99
C ILE A 37 1.94 7.66 -6.66
N ASP A 38 2.83 7.62 -7.66
CA ASP A 38 4.20 7.09 -7.56
C ASP A 38 4.30 5.58 -7.29
N PHE A 39 4.04 4.79 -8.33
CA PHE A 39 4.14 3.34 -8.33
C PHE A 39 5.58 2.83 -8.59
N GLY A 40 6.62 3.64 -8.36
CA GLY A 40 8.01 3.26 -8.65
C GLY A 40 8.50 2.03 -7.88
N LEU A 41 7.86 1.71 -6.75
CA LEU A 41 8.14 0.54 -5.92
C LEU A 41 7.00 -0.49 -5.94
N ALA A 42 5.98 -0.29 -6.78
CA ALA A 42 4.83 -1.16 -6.81
C ALA A 42 5.20 -2.57 -7.30
N LEU A 43 4.62 -3.56 -6.63
CA LEU A 43 4.79 -4.97 -6.95
C LEU A 43 3.52 -5.52 -7.57
N LYS A 44 3.72 -6.34 -8.61
CA LYS A 44 2.70 -7.23 -9.14
C LYS A 44 3.08 -8.63 -8.69
N ASN A 45 2.14 -9.38 -8.13
CA ASN A 45 2.40 -10.67 -7.46
C ASN A 45 3.35 -10.52 -6.25
N PRO A 46 2.89 -9.94 -5.13
CA PRO A 46 3.73 -9.66 -3.96
C PRO A 46 4.40 -10.91 -3.36
N GLU A 47 3.77 -12.08 -3.54
CA GLU A 47 4.25 -13.38 -3.08
C GLU A 47 5.60 -13.78 -3.69
N GLU A 48 5.96 -13.25 -4.86
CA GLU A 48 7.26 -13.50 -5.49
C GLU A 48 8.40 -12.68 -4.86
N HIS A 49 8.06 -11.71 -4.01
CA HIS A 49 9.00 -10.75 -3.42
C HIS A 49 9.09 -10.83 -1.89
N THR A 50 8.50 -11.85 -1.27
CA THR A 50 8.54 -12.12 0.18
C THR A 50 9.98 -12.09 0.71
N GLY A 51 10.21 -11.40 1.82
CA GLY A 51 11.56 -11.19 2.36
C GLY A 51 12.23 -9.86 1.98
N THR A 52 11.75 -9.16 0.93
CA THR A 52 12.38 -7.92 0.45
C THR A 52 11.91 -6.69 1.23
N VAL A 53 12.85 -5.82 1.59
CA VAL A 53 12.55 -4.55 2.25
C VAL A 53 12.28 -3.47 1.20
N LEU A 54 11.01 -3.20 0.92
CA LEU A 54 10.60 -2.24 -0.12
C LEU A 54 9.92 -0.97 0.45
N GLN A 55 9.33 -1.05 1.65
CA GLN A 55 8.60 0.07 2.25
C GLN A 55 9.51 1.11 2.91
N THR A 56 9.12 2.39 2.82
CA THR A 56 9.68 3.47 3.63
C THR A 56 9.59 3.12 5.13
N LEU A 57 10.72 3.17 5.83
CA LEU A 57 10.88 2.67 7.21
C LEU A 57 9.80 3.16 8.20
N TRP A 58 9.44 4.46 8.12
CA TRP A 58 8.49 5.09 9.04
C TRP A 58 7.04 4.63 8.84
N TYR A 59 6.72 4.09 7.66
CA TYR A 59 5.39 3.61 7.30
C TYR A 59 5.32 2.07 7.27
N ARG A 60 6.37 1.41 7.78
CA ARG A 60 6.43 -0.05 7.88
C ARG A 60 5.76 -0.51 9.16
N TYR A 61 4.92 -1.53 9.03
CA TYR A 61 4.47 -2.30 10.18
C TYR A 61 5.61 -3.23 10.66
N VAL A 62 6.14 -2.99 11.85
CA VAL A 62 7.19 -3.84 12.46
C VAL A 62 6.53 -4.81 13.43
N THR A 63 6.53 -6.10 13.10
CA THR A 63 6.21 -7.15 14.08
C THR A 63 7.48 -7.56 14.82
N SER A 64 7.36 -7.93 16.10
CA SER A 64 8.47 -8.27 16.98
C SER A 64 9.18 -9.61 16.65
N ASN A 65 8.80 -10.29 15.57
CA ASN A 65 9.48 -11.50 15.08
C ASN A 65 10.21 -11.22 13.78
N SER A 66 11.54 -11.22 13.87
CA SER A 66 12.53 -10.78 12.89
C SER A 66 12.67 -11.65 11.62
N SER A 67 11.63 -12.36 11.18
CA SER A 67 11.73 -13.27 10.03
C SER A 67 10.51 -13.36 9.10
N ALA A 68 9.51 -12.47 9.21
CA ALA A 68 8.37 -12.48 8.28
C ALA A 68 8.11 -11.08 7.71
N THR A 69 8.90 -10.71 6.71
CA THR A 69 8.62 -9.57 5.82
C THR A 69 7.68 -10.01 4.71
N LEU A 70 6.59 -9.25 4.59
CA LEU A 70 5.49 -9.29 3.62
C LEU A 70 4.32 -10.20 4.03
N ASP A 71 3.23 -9.50 4.37
CA ASP A 71 1.85 -9.90 4.10
C ASP A 71 1.12 -10.79 5.11
N ARG A 72 1.18 -10.44 6.40
CA ARG A 72 0.08 -10.81 7.32
C ARG A 72 -0.89 -9.65 7.49
N TRP A 73 -1.90 -9.62 6.62
CA TRP A 73 -3.21 -9.01 6.90
C TRP A 73 -4.10 -9.99 7.71
N ASP A 74 -3.49 -10.76 8.61
CA ASP A 74 -4.21 -11.70 9.47
C ASP A 74 -4.54 -11.01 10.80
N GLN A 75 -5.83 -10.77 10.94
CA GLN A 75 -6.63 -10.67 12.17
C GLN A 75 -6.94 -9.25 12.67
N GLU A 76 -8.26 -8.97 12.62
CA GLU A 76 -8.99 -7.80 13.14
C GLU A 76 -8.98 -6.57 12.22
N TYR A 77 -9.77 -6.63 11.14
CA TYR A 77 -11.08 -5.97 10.98
C TYR A 77 -11.76 -6.42 9.69
#